data_AF-A0A2V0QTN8-F1
#
_entry.id   AF-A0A2V0QTN8-F1
#
_cell.length_a   1.000
_cell.length_b   1.000
_cell.length_c   1.000
_cell.angle_alpha   90.00
_cell.angle_beta   90.00
_cell.angle_gamma   90.00
#
_symmetry.space_group_name_H-M   'P 1'
#
loop_
_entity.id
_entity.type
_entity.pdbx_description
1 polymer ?
#
loop_
_entity_poly.entity_id
_entity_poly.type
_entity_poly.pdbx_seq_one_letter_code
_entity_poly.pdbx_strand_id
1 'polypeptide(L)'
;MFANNLVDREDQMHFYVDESGQTGLNLFDEDQPILYYGVLSSPVDLNVHARVHVERLRNQFGVERLHANELGVEKLTSISRQLDTIQRKNNLCFDIYRINKTDHAAISFFDQVFDQGLNKAVPWVAYWTPLKYQILILVASLFDPSTLKRSWAARVERDDRKANEILIDVLQTLLGRVKYIPDLRAQEIITDALRWATKYPEEIHYNVYNKKDLLQISPNLIGFQSVLHGIASRLERDKGKALSVVVDQQSQFNKAQKWITNGGGKN
;
A
#
# COMPACT_ATOMS: atom_id res chain seq x y z
N MET A 1 -42.02 28.57 15.30
CA MET A 1 -40.71 28.70 15.98
C MET A 1 -40.41 27.38 16.68
N PHE A 2 -39.77 26.44 15.98
CA PHE A 2 -39.23 25.24 16.61
C PHE A 2 -37.74 25.49 16.79
N ALA A 3 -37.38 25.85 18.03
CA ALA A 3 -36.02 26.11 18.44
C ALA A 3 -35.25 24.80 18.53
N ASN A 4 -34.12 24.77 17.82
CA ASN A 4 -32.84 24.23 18.25
C ASN A 4 -32.86 22.90 19.01
N ASN A 5 -32.78 21.80 18.26
CA ASN A 5 -31.97 20.65 18.64
C ASN A 5 -30.87 20.44 17.58
N LEU A 6 -30.05 21.48 17.37
CA LEU A 6 -28.67 21.28 16.94
C LEU A 6 -27.91 20.78 18.18
N VAL A 7 -28.10 19.50 18.51
CA VAL A 7 -27.07 18.78 19.24
C VAL A 7 -25.92 18.71 18.26
N ASP A 8 -24.82 19.39 18.57
CA ASP A 8 -23.52 19.14 17.96
C ASP A 8 -23.23 17.64 18.06
N ARG A 9 -23.65 16.87 17.04
CA ARG A 9 -23.07 15.58 16.79
C ARG A 9 -21.74 15.89 16.13
N GLU A 10 -20.67 15.86 16.91
CA GLU A 10 -19.41 15.47 16.31
C GLU A 10 -19.68 14.13 15.62
N ASP A 11 -19.71 14.11 14.29
CA ASP A 11 -19.99 12.91 13.52
C ASP A 11 -18.84 11.93 13.74
N GLN A 12 -19.05 11.08 14.73
CA GLN A 12 -18.12 10.12 15.25
C GLN A 12 -18.16 8.86 14.37
N MET A 13 -17.03 8.50 13.78
CA MET A 13 -16.95 7.39 12.82
C MET A 13 -16.11 6.22 13.35
N HIS A 14 -16.59 5.02 13.07
CA HIS A 14 -15.93 3.74 13.29
C HIS A 14 -15.41 3.20 11.96
N PHE A 15 -14.16 2.76 11.93
CA PHE A 15 -13.53 2.17 10.75
C PHE A 15 -13.13 0.73 11.03
N TYR A 16 -13.41 -0.16 10.08
CA TYR A 16 -13.04 -1.57 10.10
C TYR A 16 -12.21 -1.85 8.86
N VAL A 17 -10.96 -2.25 9.06
CA VAL A 17 -9.98 -2.47 7.98
C VAL A 17 -9.68 -3.96 7.88
N ASP A 18 -9.80 -4.48 6.67
CA ASP A 18 -9.46 -5.86 6.33
C ASP A 18 -8.49 -5.90 5.14
N GLU A 19 -7.70 -6.95 5.06
CA GLU A 19 -6.63 -7.14 4.10
C GLU A 19 -6.83 -8.44 3.31
N SER A 20 -6.59 -8.40 2.00
CA SER A 20 -6.67 -9.58 1.14
C SER A 20 -5.52 -9.65 0.14
N GLY A 21 -4.99 -10.86 -0.05
CA GLY A 21 -3.80 -11.17 -0.86
C GLY A 21 -2.54 -11.39 -0.03
N GLN A 22 -1.50 -11.98 -0.62
CA GLN A 22 -0.23 -12.18 0.09
C GLN A 22 0.42 -10.84 0.41
N THR A 23 0.55 -10.59 1.70
CA THR A 23 0.95 -9.32 2.32
C THR A 23 2.46 -9.13 2.39
N GLY A 24 3.22 -10.18 2.03
CA GLY A 24 4.66 -10.28 2.19
C GLY A 24 5.50 -9.72 1.05
N LEU A 25 6.78 -10.10 1.03
CA LEU A 25 7.80 -9.63 0.09
C LEU A 25 7.76 -10.35 -1.28
N ASN A 26 6.83 -11.29 -1.48
CA ASN A 26 6.69 -11.99 -2.74
C ASN A 26 5.83 -11.16 -3.70
N LEU A 27 6.49 -10.29 -4.46
CA LEU A 27 5.83 -9.35 -5.36
C LEU A 27 5.47 -9.92 -6.73
N PHE A 28 6.04 -11.06 -7.10
CA PHE A 28 5.95 -11.62 -8.45
C PHE A 28 5.19 -12.97 -8.47
N ASP A 29 4.22 -13.11 -7.57
CA ASP A 29 3.25 -14.20 -7.59
C ASP A 29 2.15 -13.86 -8.61
N GLU A 30 2.10 -14.62 -9.71
CA GLU A 30 1.13 -14.39 -10.78
C GLU A 30 -0.31 -14.69 -10.35
N ASP A 31 -0.51 -15.58 -9.38
CA ASP A 31 -1.83 -15.90 -8.83
C ASP A 31 -2.32 -14.81 -7.87
N GLN A 32 -1.41 -14.01 -7.32
CA GLN A 32 -1.70 -12.94 -6.37
C GLN A 32 -0.96 -11.63 -6.68
N PRO A 33 -1.22 -11.01 -7.85
CA PRO A 33 -0.48 -9.83 -8.30
C PRO A 33 -0.86 -8.55 -7.56
N ILE A 34 -1.97 -8.58 -6.83
CA ILE A 34 -2.58 -7.42 -6.20
C ILE A 34 -2.74 -7.65 -4.70
N LEU A 35 -2.40 -6.63 -3.92
CA LEU A 35 -2.77 -6.51 -2.51
C LEU A 35 -3.97 -5.57 -2.38
N TYR A 36 -4.96 -5.99 -1.61
CA TYR A 36 -6.18 -5.23 -1.34
C TYR A 36 -6.31 -4.86 0.13
N TYR A 37 -6.79 -3.64 0.36
CA TYR A 37 -7.39 -3.27 1.65
C TYR A 37 -8.84 -2.87 1.43
N GLY A 38 -9.73 -3.44 2.22
CA GLY A 38 -11.11 -3.01 2.35
C GLY A 38 -11.28 -2.18 3.62
N VAL A 39 -11.93 -1.03 3.50
CA VAL A 39 -12.25 -0.19 4.66
C VAL A 39 -13.76 0.01 4.70
N LEU A 40 -14.37 -0.45 5.78
CA LEU A 40 -15.77 -0.20 6.08
C LEU A 40 -15.85 0.93 7.10
N SER A 41 -16.53 2.03 6.76
CA SER A 41 -16.79 3.12 7.69
C SER A 41 -18.26 3.15 8.10
N SER A 42 -18.51 3.42 9.38
CA SER A 42 -19.83 3.42 9.98
C SER A 42 -19.97 4.58 10.98
N PRO A 43 -21.13 5.28 11.03
CA PRO A 43 -21.44 6.25 12.07
C PRO A 43 -21.82 5.58 13.41
N VAL A 44 -21.91 4.25 13.46
CA VAL A 44 -22.28 3.48 14.65
C VAL A 44 -21.33 2.29 14.86
N ASP A 45 -21.21 1.81 16.09
CA ASP A 45 -20.42 0.60 16.38
C ASP A 45 -21.12 -0.65 15.85
N LEU A 46 -20.57 -1.24 14.80
CA LEU A 46 -21.12 -2.45 14.18
C LEU A 46 -21.05 -3.68 15.07
N ASN A 47 -20.13 -3.73 16.04
CA ASN A 47 -20.07 -4.81 17.02
C ASN A 47 -21.27 -4.80 17.98
N VAL A 48 -22.03 -3.71 18.00
CA VAL A 48 -23.27 -3.58 18.75
C VAL A 48 -24.47 -3.63 17.80
N HIS A 49 -24.48 -2.74 16.79
CA HIS A 49 -25.65 -2.51 15.95
C HIS A 49 -25.87 -3.57 14.85
N ALA A 50 -24.80 -4.18 14.34
CA ALA A 50 -24.91 -5.25 13.33
C ALA A 50 -24.84 -6.66 13.93
N ARG A 51 -24.46 -6.78 15.20
CA ARG A 51 -24.17 -8.06 15.87
C ARG A 51 -25.28 -9.10 15.71
N VAL A 52 -26.51 -8.77 16.09
CA VAL A 52 -27.65 -9.70 16.02
C VAL A 52 -27.90 -10.18 14.59
N HIS A 53 -27.70 -9.30 13.60
CA HIS A 53 -27.84 -9.65 12.20
C HIS A 53 -26.71 -10.57 11.72
N VAL A 54 -25.46 -10.27 12.08
CA VAL A 54 -24.30 -11.11 11.73
C VAL A 54 -24.34 -12.47 12.41
N GLU A 55 -24.71 -12.54 13.70
CA GLU A 55 -24.88 -13.80 14.44
C GLU A 55 -25.96 -14.69 13.81
N ARG A 56 -27.08 -14.09 13.35
CA ARG A 56 -28.12 -14.85 12.63
C ARG A 56 -27.58 -15.46 11.34
N LEU A 57 -26.79 -14.71 10.57
CA LEU A 57 -26.18 -15.21 9.33
C LEU A 57 -25.17 -16.33 9.61
N ARG A 58 -24.35 -16.19 10.66
CA ARG A 58 -23.43 -17.23 11.12
C ARG A 58 -24.17 -18.51 11.49
N ASN A 59 -25.24 -18.39 12.27
CA ASN A 59 -26.08 -19.52 12.66
C ASN A 59 -26.78 -20.19 11.47
N GLN A 60 -27.21 -19.41 10.47
CA GLN A 60 -27.82 -19.95 9.23
C GLN A 60 -26.85 -20.88 8.49
N PHE A 61 -25.55 -20.59 8.51
CA PHE A 61 -24.53 -21.41 7.84
C PHE A 61 -23.77 -22.36 8.76
N GLY A 62 -23.98 -22.28 10.07
CA GLY A 62 -23.23 -23.06 11.06
C GLY A 62 -21.73 -22.71 11.11
N VAL A 63 -21.38 -21.45 10.82
CA VAL A 63 -19.98 -20.98 10.74
C VAL A 63 -19.61 -20.02 11.85
N GLU A 64 -18.34 -20.01 12.24
CA GLU A 64 -17.84 -19.04 13.19
C GLU A 64 -17.59 -17.68 12.52
N ARG A 65 -17.20 -17.66 11.24
CA ARG A 65 -16.96 -16.41 10.51
C ARG A 65 -17.64 -16.44 9.15
N LEU A 66 -18.15 -15.29 8.72
CA LEU A 66 -18.68 -15.12 7.37
C LEU A 66 -17.52 -14.88 6.38
N HIS A 67 -16.60 -15.84 6.28
CA HIS A 67 -15.41 -15.76 5.44
C HIS A 67 -15.59 -16.57 4.14
N ALA A 68 -15.10 -16.06 3.01
CA ALA A 68 -15.20 -16.75 1.71
C ALA A 68 -14.52 -18.13 1.71
N ASN A 69 -13.53 -18.35 2.58
CA ASN A 69 -12.88 -19.65 2.73
C ASN A 69 -13.78 -20.71 3.38
N GLU A 70 -14.70 -20.31 4.26
CA GLU A 70 -15.65 -21.22 4.93
C GLU A 70 -16.94 -21.37 4.11
N LEU A 71 -17.37 -20.30 3.45
CA LEU A 71 -18.66 -20.22 2.78
C LEU A 71 -18.59 -20.48 1.27
N GLY A 72 -17.47 -20.16 0.62
CA GLY A 72 -17.40 -20.08 -0.83
C GLY A 72 -18.23 -18.92 -1.39
N VAL A 73 -18.07 -18.66 -2.69
CA VAL A 73 -18.75 -17.55 -3.38
C VAL A 73 -20.27 -17.74 -3.38
N GLU A 74 -20.76 -18.95 -3.67
CA GLU A 74 -22.19 -19.22 -3.82
C GLU A 74 -23.00 -18.90 -2.55
N LYS A 75 -22.53 -19.36 -1.37
CA LYS A 75 -23.22 -19.09 -0.11
C LYS A 75 -23.17 -17.61 0.27
N LEU A 76 -22.05 -16.92 -0.01
CA LEU A 76 -21.97 -15.47 0.18
C LEU A 76 -22.96 -14.73 -0.73
N THR A 77 -23.10 -15.14 -1.99
CA THR A 77 -24.08 -14.57 -2.91
C THR A 77 -25.50 -14.74 -2.40
N SER A 78 -25.82 -15.88 -1.76
CA SER A 78 -27.16 -16.16 -1.23
C SER A 78 -27.60 -15.19 -0.11
N ILE A 79 -26.66 -14.55 0.60
CA ILE A 79 -26.95 -13.58 1.67
C ILE A 79 -26.74 -12.12 1.26
N SER A 80 -26.39 -11.86 -0.01
CA SER A 80 -26.11 -10.51 -0.54
C SER A 80 -27.21 -9.49 -0.21
N ARG A 81 -28.49 -9.86 -0.34
CA ARG A 81 -29.63 -8.98 -0.01
C ARG A 81 -29.72 -8.65 1.49
N GLN A 82 -29.34 -9.59 2.37
CA GLN A 82 -29.30 -9.36 3.81
C GLN A 82 -28.13 -8.44 4.17
N LEU A 83 -26.97 -8.61 3.52
CA LEU A 83 -25.82 -7.70 3.67
C LEU A 83 -26.14 -6.28 3.17
N ASP A 84 -26.83 -6.13 2.03
CA ASP A 84 -27.31 -4.81 1.55
C ASP A 84 -28.26 -4.15 2.56
N THR A 85 -29.15 -4.95 3.18
CA THR A 85 -30.03 -4.43 4.24
C THR A 85 -29.24 -3.93 5.45
N ILE A 86 -28.20 -4.66 5.88
CA ILE A 86 -27.31 -4.23 6.98
C ILE A 86 -26.55 -2.97 6.59
N GLN A 87 -26.02 -2.91 5.36
CA GLN A 87 -25.32 -1.75 4.81
C GLN A 87 -26.18 -0.49 4.86
N ARG A 88 -27.41 -0.55 4.32
CA ARG A 88 -28.32 0.60 4.28
C ARG A 88 -28.76 1.05 5.67
N LYS A 89 -29.12 0.10 6.55
CA LYS A 89 -29.58 0.42 7.91
C LYS A 89 -28.53 1.12 8.76
N ASN A 90 -27.26 0.79 8.54
CA ASN A 90 -26.15 1.35 9.31
C ASN A 90 -25.40 2.44 8.55
N ASN A 91 -25.87 2.86 7.36
CA ASN A 91 -25.23 3.87 6.51
C ASN A 91 -23.73 3.60 6.28
N LEU A 92 -23.40 2.36 5.90
CA LEU A 92 -22.01 1.94 5.76
C LEU A 92 -21.43 2.43 4.43
N CYS A 93 -20.22 2.97 4.44
CA CYS A 93 -19.46 3.25 3.23
C CYS A 93 -18.29 2.27 3.12
N PHE A 94 -17.95 1.89 1.89
CA PHE A 94 -16.88 0.94 1.61
C PHE A 94 -15.85 1.57 0.67
N ASP A 95 -14.58 1.54 1.08
CA ASP A 95 -13.44 1.94 0.25
C ASP A 95 -12.57 0.73 -0.04
N ILE A 96 -12.02 0.71 -1.24
CA ILE A 96 -11.08 -0.31 -1.68
C ILE A 96 -9.78 0.38 -2.07
N TYR A 97 -8.68 -0.05 -1.45
CA TYR A 97 -7.34 0.34 -1.83
C TYR A 97 -6.66 -0.85 -2.49
N ARG A 98 -5.87 -0.55 -3.52
CA ARG A 98 -5.23 -1.55 -4.36
C ARG A 98 -3.76 -1.20 -4.55
N ILE A 99 -2.89 -2.17 -4.32
CA ILE A 99 -1.49 -2.11 -4.71
C ILE A 99 -1.21 -3.18 -5.74
N ASN A 100 -0.76 -2.77 -6.91
CA ASN A 100 -0.13 -3.68 -7.85
C ASN A 100 1.30 -3.95 -7.39
N LYS A 101 1.62 -5.22 -7.13
CA LYS A 101 2.91 -5.60 -6.54
C LYS A 101 4.09 -5.38 -7.47
N THR A 102 3.91 -5.55 -8.79
CA THR A 102 4.98 -5.29 -9.76
C THR A 102 5.27 -3.80 -9.85
N ASP A 103 4.22 -2.96 -9.82
CA ASP A 103 4.36 -1.51 -9.85
C ASP A 103 5.07 -1.03 -8.58
N HIS A 104 4.75 -1.62 -7.41
CA HIS A 104 5.44 -1.35 -6.15
C HIS A 104 6.95 -1.62 -6.23
N ALA A 105 7.38 -2.70 -6.92
CA ALA A 105 8.80 -2.98 -7.14
C ALA A 105 9.48 -1.89 -7.98
N ALA A 106 8.83 -1.43 -9.05
CA ALA A 106 9.36 -0.39 -9.93
C ALA A 106 9.43 0.97 -9.23
N ILE A 107 8.39 1.33 -8.47
CA ILE A 107 8.35 2.53 -7.62
C ILE A 107 9.46 2.48 -6.58
N SER A 108 9.60 1.35 -5.88
CA SER A 108 10.66 1.17 -4.86
C SER A 108 12.06 1.31 -5.45
N PHE A 109 12.28 0.79 -6.66
CA PHE A 109 13.54 0.98 -7.36
C PHE A 109 13.78 2.47 -7.66
N PHE A 110 12.79 3.13 -8.24
CA PHE A 110 12.89 4.54 -8.61
C PHE A 110 13.14 5.43 -7.39
N ASP A 111 12.32 5.30 -6.34
CA ASP A 111 12.41 6.13 -5.15
C ASP A 111 13.79 6.02 -4.49
N GLN A 112 14.46 4.86 -4.56
CA GLN A 112 15.79 4.70 -3.96
C GLN A 112 16.92 5.15 -4.89
N VAL A 113 16.88 4.80 -6.17
CA VAL A 113 17.97 5.09 -7.13
C VAL A 113 17.93 6.54 -7.60
N PHE A 114 16.74 7.13 -7.69
CA PHE A 114 16.53 8.49 -8.17
C PHE A 114 16.33 9.50 -7.04
N ASP A 115 16.47 9.10 -5.77
CA ASP A 115 16.43 10.06 -4.67
C ASP A 115 17.57 11.08 -4.83
N GLN A 116 17.23 12.35 -5.06
CA GLN A 116 18.24 13.39 -5.25
C GLN A 116 19.08 13.65 -4.00
N GLY A 117 18.55 13.33 -2.81
CA GLY A 117 19.31 13.40 -1.55
C GLY A 117 20.43 12.37 -1.46
N LEU A 118 20.31 11.25 -2.16
CA LEU A 118 21.33 10.19 -2.23
C LEU A 118 22.13 10.27 -3.54
N ASN A 119 21.42 10.28 -4.67
CA ASN A 119 21.98 10.33 -6.01
C ASN A 119 22.15 11.77 -6.50
N LYS A 120 23.38 12.27 -6.38
CA LYS A 120 23.76 13.64 -6.72
C LYS A 120 23.64 13.97 -8.22
N ALA A 121 23.50 12.97 -9.08
CA ALA A 121 23.30 13.19 -10.51
C ALA A 121 21.84 13.48 -10.88
N VAL A 122 20.89 13.24 -9.97
CA VAL A 122 19.48 13.52 -10.23
C VAL A 122 19.19 15.00 -10.03
N PRO A 123 18.61 15.71 -11.02
CA PRO A 123 18.20 17.09 -10.82
C PRO A 123 17.07 17.20 -9.79
N TRP A 124 17.12 18.23 -8.94
CA TRP A 124 16.07 18.47 -7.92
C TRP A 124 14.66 18.45 -8.50
N VAL A 125 14.45 19.10 -9.65
CA VAL A 125 13.15 19.20 -10.32
C VAL A 125 12.64 17.82 -10.76
N ALA A 126 13.54 16.90 -11.13
CA ALA A 126 13.18 15.57 -11.61
C ALA A 126 12.66 14.64 -10.51
N TYR A 127 12.96 14.91 -9.24
CA TYR A 127 12.55 14.07 -8.11
C TYR A 127 11.57 14.75 -7.14
N TRP A 128 11.79 16.02 -6.80
CA TRP A 128 11.00 16.72 -5.78
C TRP A 128 9.73 17.40 -6.30
N THR A 129 9.46 17.32 -7.61
CA THR A 129 8.26 17.89 -8.23
C THR A 129 7.42 16.79 -8.88
N PRO A 130 6.17 17.08 -9.30
CA PRO A 130 5.35 16.11 -10.04
C PRO A 130 5.99 15.55 -11.31
N LEU A 131 7.05 16.17 -11.83
CA LEU A 131 7.85 15.62 -12.93
C LEU A 131 8.38 14.21 -12.62
N LYS A 132 8.60 13.88 -11.33
CA LYS A 132 9.03 12.54 -10.90
C LYS A 132 8.16 11.42 -11.43
N TYR A 133 6.85 11.65 -11.57
CA TYR A 133 5.94 10.63 -12.07
C TYR A 133 6.17 10.34 -13.55
N GLN A 134 6.54 11.36 -14.34
CA GLN A 134 6.89 11.16 -15.75
C GLN A 134 8.21 10.39 -15.88
N ILE A 135 9.23 10.74 -15.09
CA ILE A 135 10.51 10.02 -15.10
C ILE A 135 10.32 8.59 -14.60
N LEU A 136 9.55 8.37 -13.55
CA LEU A 136 9.19 7.05 -13.03
C LEU A 136 8.56 6.17 -14.11
N ILE A 137 7.57 6.68 -14.86
CA ILE A 137 6.92 5.90 -15.92
C ILE A 137 7.93 5.51 -17.01
N LEU A 138 8.82 6.44 -17.40
CA LEU A 138 9.86 6.16 -18.38
C LEU A 138 10.85 5.11 -17.87
N VAL A 139 11.30 5.22 -16.62
CA VAL A 139 12.19 4.23 -15.98
C VAL A 139 11.50 2.87 -15.86
N ALA A 140 10.24 2.84 -15.44
CA ALA A 140 9.44 1.63 -15.34
C ALA A 140 9.33 0.91 -16.70
N SER A 141 9.22 1.66 -17.81
CA SER A 141 9.17 1.09 -19.15
C SER A 141 10.45 0.38 -19.62
N LEU A 142 11.59 0.63 -18.94
CA LEU A 142 12.87 -0.04 -19.25
C LEU A 142 12.97 -1.45 -18.67
N PHE A 143 12.10 -1.80 -17.72
CA PHE A 143 12.08 -3.10 -17.09
C PHE A 143 11.32 -4.13 -17.92
N ASP A 144 11.91 -5.32 -18.02
CA ASP A 144 11.18 -6.56 -18.29
C ASP A 144 10.94 -7.29 -16.95
N PRO A 145 10.04 -8.30 -16.90
CA PRO A 145 9.74 -9.02 -15.66
C PRO A 145 10.96 -9.61 -14.95
N SER A 146 11.95 -10.12 -15.70
CA SER A 146 13.15 -10.73 -15.11
C SER A 146 14.06 -9.69 -14.46
N THR A 147 14.24 -8.54 -15.11
CA THR A 147 15.08 -7.44 -14.61
C THR A 147 14.43 -6.80 -13.38
N LEU A 148 13.11 -6.64 -13.37
CA LEU A 148 12.36 -6.09 -12.24
C LEU A 148 12.38 -7.04 -11.04
N LYS A 149 12.28 -8.35 -11.28
CA LYS A 149 12.41 -9.36 -10.23
C LYS A 149 13.82 -9.33 -9.61
N ARG A 150 14.85 -9.14 -10.42
CA ARG A 150 16.24 -8.97 -9.94
C ARG A 150 16.41 -7.69 -9.12
N SER A 151 15.83 -6.56 -9.54
CA SER A 151 15.93 -5.31 -8.76
C SER A 151 15.27 -5.47 -7.39
N TRP A 152 14.09 -6.08 -7.32
CA TRP A 152 13.45 -6.38 -6.04
C TRP A 152 14.27 -7.36 -5.18
N ALA A 153 14.88 -8.38 -5.79
CA ALA A 153 15.76 -9.31 -5.09
C ALA A 153 16.95 -8.59 -4.44
N ALA A 154 17.56 -7.61 -5.12
CA ALA A 154 18.58 -6.75 -4.53
C ALA A 154 18.02 -5.89 -3.39
N ARG A 155 16.80 -5.35 -3.52
CA ARG A 155 16.17 -4.50 -2.50
C ARG A 155 15.93 -5.23 -1.18
N VAL A 156 15.61 -6.53 -1.23
CA VAL A 156 15.35 -7.36 -0.04
C VAL A 156 16.56 -8.17 0.44
N GLU A 157 17.68 -8.10 -0.27
CA GLU A 157 18.95 -8.74 0.11
C GLU A 157 19.56 -8.01 1.33
N ARG A 158 20.22 -8.77 2.20
CA ARG A 158 20.77 -8.28 3.47
C ARG A 158 22.28 -8.16 3.45
N ASP A 159 22.93 -8.88 2.55
CA ASP A 159 24.35 -8.72 2.29
C ASP A 159 24.54 -7.56 1.30
N ASP A 160 25.09 -6.45 1.80
CA ASP A 160 25.27 -5.22 1.02
C ASP A 160 26.11 -5.45 -0.24
N ARG A 161 27.18 -6.26 -0.14
CA ARG A 161 28.06 -6.53 -1.29
C ARG A 161 27.27 -7.26 -2.37
N LYS A 162 26.56 -8.32 -1.99
CA LYS A 162 25.74 -9.11 -2.92
C LYS A 162 24.59 -8.27 -3.50
N ALA A 163 23.96 -7.43 -2.68
CA ALA A 163 22.90 -6.54 -3.13
C ALA A 163 23.42 -5.52 -4.16
N ASN A 164 24.60 -4.94 -3.90
CA ASN A 164 25.25 -3.99 -4.80
C ASN A 164 25.67 -4.66 -6.11
N GLU A 165 26.18 -5.89 -6.08
CA GLU A 165 26.48 -6.67 -7.30
C GLU A 165 25.22 -6.85 -8.16
N ILE A 166 24.11 -7.29 -7.56
CA ILE A 166 22.84 -7.46 -8.29
C ILE A 166 22.30 -6.11 -8.79
N LEU A 167 22.41 -5.05 -7.99
CA LEU A 167 21.97 -3.71 -8.37
C LEU A 167 22.77 -3.20 -9.58
N ILE A 168 24.10 -3.33 -9.58
CA ILE A 168 24.96 -2.92 -10.70
C ILE A 168 24.55 -3.63 -11.98
N ASP A 169 24.32 -4.95 -11.94
CA ASP A 169 23.83 -5.73 -13.08
C ASP A 169 22.52 -5.16 -13.64
N VAL A 170 21.57 -4.85 -12.75
CA VAL A 170 20.29 -4.22 -13.11
C VAL A 170 20.53 -2.85 -13.76
N LEU A 171 21.32 -1.98 -13.13
CA LEU A 171 21.59 -0.63 -13.63
C LEU A 171 22.24 -0.66 -15.02
N GLN A 172 23.20 -1.55 -15.25
CA GLN A 172 23.84 -1.75 -16.55
C GLN A 172 22.84 -2.23 -17.62
N THR A 173 21.96 -3.15 -17.24
CA THR A 173 20.89 -3.64 -18.12
C THR A 173 19.94 -2.50 -18.51
N LEU A 174 19.53 -1.67 -17.56
CA LEU A 174 18.67 -0.51 -17.82
C LEU A 174 19.37 0.56 -18.66
N LEU A 175 20.65 0.83 -18.40
CA LEU A 175 21.48 1.76 -19.19
C LEU A 175 21.50 1.38 -20.67
N GLY A 176 21.60 0.08 -20.99
CA GLY A 176 21.53 -0.42 -22.35
C GLY A 176 20.19 -0.19 -23.07
N ARG A 177 19.15 0.16 -22.32
CA ARG A 177 17.76 0.34 -22.80
C ARG A 177 17.31 1.79 -22.81
N VAL A 178 18.03 2.72 -22.17
CA VAL A 178 17.65 4.15 -22.10
C VAL A 178 17.43 4.76 -23.49
N LYS A 179 18.18 4.31 -24.51
CA LYS A 179 18.01 4.72 -25.91
C LYS A 179 16.61 4.50 -26.51
N TYR A 180 15.77 3.67 -25.88
CA TYR A 180 14.39 3.44 -26.30
C TYR A 180 13.40 4.50 -25.80
N ILE A 181 13.83 5.38 -24.89
CA ILE A 181 13.02 6.50 -24.41
C ILE A 181 13.00 7.60 -25.48
N PRO A 182 11.84 8.10 -25.94
CA PRO A 182 11.79 9.12 -26.99
C PRO A 182 12.38 10.47 -26.60
N ASP A 183 12.20 10.89 -25.34
CA ASP A 183 12.59 12.21 -24.86
C ASP A 183 14.10 12.27 -24.53
N LEU A 184 14.84 13.11 -25.26
CA LEU A 184 16.30 13.23 -25.11
C LEU A 184 16.72 13.78 -23.73
N ARG A 185 15.93 14.67 -23.15
CA ARG A 185 16.25 15.23 -21.83
C ARG A 185 16.02 14.20 -20.73
N ALA A 186 14.96 13.40 -20.84
CA ALA A 186 14.72 12.28 -19.95
C ALA A 186 15.82 11.21 -20.10
N GLN A 187 16.26 10.92 -21.33
CA GLN A 187 17.40 10.02 -21.55
C GLN A 187 18.65 10.48 -20.81
N GLU A 188 18.99 11.77 -20.88
CA GLU A 188 20.15 12.35 -20.17
C GLU A 188 20.01 12.18 -18.65
N ILE A 189 18.88 12.61 -18.08
CA ILE A 189 18.61 12.51 -16.63
C ILE A 189 18.70 11.06 -16.15
N ILE A 190 18.09 10.13 -16.87
CA ILE A 190 18.06 8.71 -16.51
C ILE A 190 19.45 8.10 -16.68
N THR A 191 20.16 8.42 -17.75
CA THR A 191 21.53 7.93 -17.98
C THR A 191 22.47 8.38 -16.87
N ASP A 192 22.42 9.66 -16.50
CA ASP A 192 23.30 10.22 -15.47
C ASP A 192 23.00 9.63 -14.09
N ALA A 193 21.72 9.49 -13.73
CA ALA A 193 21.30 8.86 -12.50
C ALA A 193 21.79 7.41 -12.40
N LEU A 194 21.59 6.60 -13.45
CA LEU A 194 21.99 5.20 -13.47
C LEU A 194 23.52 5.03 -13.48
N ARG A 195 24.26 5.89 -14.20
CA ARG A 195 25.73 5.88 -14.21
C ARG A 195 26.30 6.24 -12.85
N TRP A 196 25.73 7.24 -12.19
CA TRP A 196 26.15 7.63 -10.85
C TRP A 196 25.93 6.50 -9.85
N ALA A 197 24.75 5.88 -9.84
CA ALA A 197 24.43 4.75 -8.98
C ALA A 197 25.31 3.52 -9.26
N THR A 198 25.72 3.31 -10.52
CA THR A 198 26.66 2.24 -10.90
C THR A 198 28.06 2.50 -10.34
N LYS A 199 28.49 3.77 -10.31
CA LYS A 199 29.80 4.18 -9.81
C LYS A 199 29.87 4.21 -8.28
N TYR A 200 28.76 4.55 -7.62
CA TYR A 200 28.66 4.73 -6.17
C TYR A 200 27.48 3.91 -5.59
N PRO A 201 27.47 2.58 -5.74
CA PRO A 201 26.35 1.74 -5.32
C PRO A 201 26.11 1.78 -3.80
N GLU A 202 27.18 1.91 -3.01
CA GLU A 202 27.11 1.96 -1.54
C GLU A 202 26.38 3.22 -1.03
N GLU A 203 26.51 4.34 -1.73
CA GLU A 203 25.86 5.63 -1.38
C GLU A 203 24.34 5.62 -1.65
N ILE A 204 23.86 4.67 -2.45
CA ILE A 204 22.43 4.52 -2.73
C ILE A 204 21.70 3.87 -1.56
N HIS A 205 22.39 3.12 -0.69
CA HIS A 205 21.77 2.35 0.39
C HIS A 205 20.56 1.54 -0.11
N TYR A 206 20.77 0.81 -1.22
CA TYR A 206 19.67 0.23 -1.98
C TYR A 206 18.95 -0.90 -1.28
N ASN A 207 19.61 -1.64 -0.40
CA ASN A 207 19.05 -2.85 0.20
C ASN A 207 18.63 -2.62 1.66
N VAL A 208 18.12 -3.68 2.29
CA VAL A 208 17.67 -3.66 3.69
C VAL A 208 18.74 -4.21 4.61
N TYR A 209 18.90 -3.62 5.79
CA TYR A 209 19.90 -4.08 6.76
C TYR A 209 19.30 -5.05 7.77
N ASN A 210 18.02 -4.88 8.12
CA ASN A 210 17.39 -5.64 9.19
C ASN A 210 15.92 -6.02 8.91
N LYS A 211 15.32 -6.79 9.84
CA LYS A 211 13.93 -7.28 9.65
C LYS A 211 12.90 -6.14 9.70
N LYS A 212 13.19 -5.03 10.40
CA LYS A 212 12.27 -3.89 10.48
C LYS A 212 12.24 -3.12 9.17
N ASP A 213 13.39 -2.91 8.53
CA ASP A 213 13.49 -2.24 7.23
C ASP A 213 12.68 -3.01 6.17
N LEU A 214 12.74 -4.34 6.20
CA LEU A 214 11.90 -5.20 5.35
C LEU A 214 10.40 -4.96 5.53
N LEU A 215 9.94 -4.72 6.77
CA LEU A 215 8.54 -4.39 7.02
C LEU A 215 8.20 -2.99 6.48
N GLN A 216 9.16 -2.05 6.51
CA GLN A 216 8.96 -0.69 6.04
C GLN A 216 8.79 -0.58 4.53
N ILE A 217 9.49 -1.43 3.77
CA ILE A 217 9.38 -1.45 2.30
C ILE A 217 8.29 -2.41 1.78
N SER A 218 7.56 -3.07 2.69
CA SER A 218 6.54 -4.03 2.31
C SER A 218 5.32 -3.35 1.67
N PRO A 219 4.66 -4.00 0.69
CA PRO A 219 3.44 -3.46 0.09
C PRO A 219 2.32 -3.29 1.12
N ASN A 220 2.31 -4.12 2.17
CA ASN A 220 1.38 -4.01 3.29
C ASN A 220 1.47 -2.63 3.97
N LEU A 221 2.68 -2.18 4.33
CA LEU A 221 2.81 -0.91 5.03
C LEU A 221 2.37 0.27 4.16
N ILE A 222 2.76 0.27 2.89
CA ILE A 222 2.38 1.32 1.93
C ILE A 222 0.86 1.34 1.70
N GLY A 223 0.24 0.16 1.60
CA GLY A 223 -1.21 0.05 1.43
C GLY A 223 -1.95 0.55 2.66
N PHE A 224 -1.45 0.20 3.84
CA PHE A 224 -2.01 0.66 5.09
C PHE A 224 -1.84 2.18 5.29
N GLN A 225 -0.73 2.77 4.86
CA GLN A 225 -0.57 4.23 4.84
C GLN A 225 -1.62 4.91 3.95
N SER A 226 -1.91 4.31 2.78
CA SER A 226 -2.96 4.80 1.88
C SER A 226 -4.35 4.71 2.50
N VAL A 227 -4.64 3.63 3.24
CA VAL A 227 -5.87 3.47 4.05
C VAL A 227 -5.98 4.59 5.08
N LEU A 228 -4.94 4.83 5.87
CA LEU A 228 -4.97 5.88 6.90
C LEU A 228 -5.14 7.28 6.30
N HIS A 229 -4.47 7.55 5.18
CA HIS A 229 -4.65 8.82 4.46
C HIS A 229 -6.10 8.99 4.00
N GLY A 230 -6.70 7.95 3.41
CA GLY A 230 -8.09 8.02 2.96
C GLY A 230 -9.11 8.15 4.11
N ILE A 231 -8.84 7.50 5.26
CA ILE A 231 -9.61 7.72 6.49
C ILE A 231 -9.50 9.19 6.92
N ALA A 232 -8.30 9.76 6.95
CA ALA A 232 -8.08 11.16 7.32
C ALA A 232 -8.81 12.12 6.37
N SER A 233 -8.66 11.95 5.05
CA SER A 233 -9.36 12.77 4.05
C SER A 233 -10.87 12.69 4.18
N ARG A 234 -11.42 11.52 4.55
CA ARG A 234 -12.86 11.37 4.82
C ARG A 234 -13.28 12.15 6.05
N LEU A 235 -12.54 12.04 7.15
CA LEU A 235 -12.82 12.77 8.38
C LEU A 235 -12.77 14.29 8.16
N GLU A 236 -11.79 14.78 7.39
CA GLU A 236 -11.67 16.19 7.03
C GLU A 236 -12.87 16.67 6.20
N ARG A 237 -13.26 15.90 5.17
CA ARG A 237 -14.40 16.23 4.31
C ARG A 237 -15.71 16.27 5.08
N ASP A 238 -15.91 15.28 5.95
CA ASP A 238 -17.17 15.08 6.66
C ASP A 238 -17.19 15.83 8.02
N LYS A 239 -16.12 16.57 8.36
CA LYS A 239 -15.89 17.25 9.65
C LYS A 239 -16.06 16.33 10.87
N GLY A 240 -15.84 15.04 10.68
CA GLY A 240 -16.03 14.01 11.69
C GLY A 240 -14.77 13.77 12.53
N LYS A 241 -14.92 12.94 13.57
CA LYS A 241 -13.80 12.41 14.36
C LYS A 241 -13.78 10.89 14.30
N ALA A 242 -12.61 10.29 14.15
CA ALA A 242 -12.47 8.84 14.30
C ALA A 242 -12.59 8.48 15.78
N LEU A 243 -13.57 7.63 16.10
CA LEU A 243 -13.68 7.02 17.43
C LEU A 243 -12.82 5.77 17.55
N SER A 244 -12.77 4.98 16.48
CA SER A 244 -12.05 3.71 16.49
C SER A 244 -11.64 3.32 15.08
N VAL A 245 -10.44 2.75 14.98
CA VAL A 245 -9.95 2.05 13.81
C VAL A 245 -9.65 0.62 14.25
N VAL A 246 -10.50 -0.31 13.83
CA VAL A 246 -10.35 -1.73 14.10
C VAL A 246 -9.70 -2.36 12.86
N VAL A 247 -8.48 -2.86 13.01
CA VAL A 247 -7.74 -3.55 11.95
C VAL A 247 -7.78 -5.05 12.26
N ASP A 248 -8.11 -5.88 11.27
CA ASP A 248 -8.09 -7.34 11.49
C ASP A 248 -6.68 -7.79 11.89
N GLN A 249 -6.60 -8.56 12.98
CA GLN A 249 -5.36 -8.86 13.69
C GLN A 249 -4.59 -10.03 13.07
N GLN A 250 -4.89 -10.44 11.85
CA GLN A 250 -4.27 -11.60 11.22
C GLN A 250 -2.90 -11.31 10.55
N SER A 251 -2.47 -10.06 10.43
CA SER A 251 -1.22 -9.75 9.71
C SER A 251 0.04 -9.82 10.61
N GLN A 252 1.11 -10.43 10.08
CA GLN A 252 2.47 -10.32 10.63
C GLN A 252 3.00 -8.87 10.70
N PHE A 253 2.31 -7.93 10.06
CA PHE A 253 2.63 -6.51 9.96
C PHE A 253 1.93 -5.64 11.02
N ASN A 254 1.06 -6.25 11.84
CA ASN A 254 0.28 -5.55 12.87
C ASN A 254 1.12 -4.65 13.78
N LYS A 255 2.37 -5.00 14.09
CA LYS A 255 3.24 -4.15 14.93
C LYS A 255 3.61 -2.85 14.22
N ALA A 256 3.92 -2.90 12.93
CA ALA A 256 4.22 -1.71 12.14
C ALA A 256 2.95 -0.87 11.92
N GLN A 257 1.83 -1.52 11.61
CA GLN A 257 0.52 -0.87 11.46
C GLN A 257 0.09 -0.16 12.77
N LYS A 258 0.20 -0.84 13.92
CA LYS A 258 -0.09 -0.25 15.24
C LYS A 258 0.81 0.94 15.58
N TRP A 259 2.08 0.91 15.15
CA TRP A 259 2.99 2.04 15.36
C TRP A 259 2.53 3.27 14.58
N ILE A 260 2.06 3.11 13.34
CA ILE A 260 1.53 4.21 12.55
C ILE A 260 0.19 4.71 13.12
N THR A 261 -0.74 3.82 13.50
CA THR A 261 -2.04 4.25 14.07
C THR A 261 -1.90 4.97 15.40
N ASN A 262 -0.89 4.63 16.21
CA ASN A 262 -0.67 5.24 17.51
C ASN A 262 0.19 6.51 17.46
N GLY A 263 0.42 7.08 16.26
CA GLY A 263 1.16 8.32 16.10
C GLY A 263 2.65 8.18 16.44
N GLY A 264 3.28 7.13 15.90
CA GLY A 264 4.73 6.94 15.82
C GLY A 264 5.51 7.54 16.97
N GLY A 265 5.58 6.83 18.10
CA GLY A 265 6.42 7.15 19.26
C GLY A 265 6.57 8.63 19.55
N LYS A 266 5.74 9.17 20.46
CA LYS A 266 6.02 10.43 21.13
C LYS A 266 7.52 10.49 21.48
N ASN A 267 8.27 11.32 20.74
CA ASN A 267 9.52 11.88 21.23
C ASN A 267 9.18 12.97 22.24
#